data_AF-A0A6G3ZE19-F1
#
_entry.id   AF-A0A6G3ZE19-F1
#
_cell.length_a   1.000
_cell.length_b   1.000
_cell.length_c   1.000
_cell.angle_alpha   90.00
_cell.angle_beta   90.00
_cell.angle_gamma   90.00
#
_symmetry.space_group_name_H-M   'P 1'
#
loop_
_entity.id
_entity.type
_entity.pdbx_description
1 polymer ?
#
loop_
_entity_poly.entity_id
_entity_poly.type
_entity_poly.pdbx_seq_one_letter_code
_entity_poly.pdbx_strand_id
1 'polypeptide(L)'
;MDHNRLGLTSGLGNVSIDSQGYLAPGDGRGIEMTGNVDITVTPPDTPRYLNRTYTRNLTMDRDRNLTVQLEKQAVGSPDISAFDVSATGQDVDLRFESNEQLSNVTVELGGDAAGTLTLADFSETNNSGTYVYSADVSSGRDGTFRATLIRAEDADGDDGASGRSESVTVDTEAPSVNVTVRDATDGNGVVNDGDEVRIEATVVENVTSVANVTADATGLGAGVVELTRRSPTPTPRR
;
A
#
# COMPACT_ATOMS: atom_id res chain seq x y z
N MET A 1 -39.14 -4.98 -26.77
CA MET A 1 -39.16 -3.63 -27.36
C MET A 1 -39.83 -2.77 -26.32
N ASP A 2 -39.05 -1.99 -25.59
CA ASP A 2 -39.62 -1.05 -24.63
C ASP A 2 -39.98 0.22 -25.40
N HIS A 3 -41.28 0.49 -25.44
CA HIS A 3 -41.81 1.68 -26.08
C HIS A 3 -41.75 2.82 -25.07
N ASN A 4 -41.04 3.90 -25.43
CA ASN A 4 -41.03 5.12 -24.63
C ASN A 4 -42.44 5.69 -24.56
N ARG A 5 -42.99 5.78 -23.36
CA ARG A 5 -44.29 6.41 -23.09
C ARG A 5 -44.06 7.85 -22.65
N LEU A 6 -44.77 8.78 -23.27
CA LEU A 6 -44.88 10.14 -22.76
C LEU A 6 -45.55 10.12 -21.38
N GLY A 7 -45.01 10.90 -20.43
CA GLY A 7 -45.58 11.02 -19.09
C GLY A 7 -46.99 11.61 -19.13
N LEU A 8 -47.80 11.34 -18.11
CA LEU A 8 -49.20 11.79 -18.03
C LEU A 8 -49.38 13.33 -18.03
N THR A 9 -48.28 14.09 -17.94
CA THR A 9 -48.24 15.55 -17.95
C THR A 9 -47.59 16.14 -19.22
N SER A 10 -47.22 15.30 -20.19
CA SER A 10 -46.60 15.74 -21.45
C SER A 10 -47.68 16.04 -22.52
N GLY A 11 -47.68 17.26 -23.07
CA GLY A 11 -48.54 17.67 -24.18
C GLY A 11 -47.75 17.81 -25.49
N LEU A 12 -48.36 17.43 -26.62
CA LEU A 12 -47.88 17.83 -27.94
C LEU A 12 -48.62 19.11 -28.35
N GLY A 13 -47.98 20.26 -28.20
CA GLY A 13 -48.40 21.50 -28.83
C GLY A 13 -48.26 21.38 -30.35
N ASN A 14 -49.28 21.89 -31.06
CA ASN A 14 -49.31 22.00 -32.52
C ASN A 14 -49.41 20.65 -33.30
N VAL A 15 -49.92 19.61 -32.65
CA VAL A 15 -50.38 18.38 -33.28
C VAL A 15 -51.75 18.04 -32.70
N SER A 16 -52.74 17.75 -33.54
CA SER A 16 -54.07 17.28 -33.13
C SER A 16 -54.23 15.79 -33.46
N ILE A 17 -55.20 15.13 -32.84
CA ILE A 17 -55.63 13.79 -33.23
C ILE A 17 -56.90 13.96 -34.06
N ASP A 18 -56.89 13.45 -35.30
CA ASP A 18 -58.05 13.52 -36.17
C ASP A 18 -59.18 12.56 -35.72
N SER A 19 -60.32 12.65 -36.38
CA SER A 19 -61.49 11.79 -36.08
C SER A 19 -61.25 10.29 -36.27
N GLN A 20 -60.12 9.89 -36.85
CA GLN A 20 -59.71 8.51 -37.09
C GLN A 20 -58.54 8.06 -36.19
N GLY A 21 -58.09 8.93 -35.27
CA GLY A 21 -57.03 8.62 -34.32
C GLY A 21 -55.60 8.86 -34.83
N TYR A 22 -55.43 9.47 -36.01
CA TYR A 22 -54.11 9.79 -36.55
C TYR A 22 -53.63 11.16 -36.08
N LEU A 23 -52.30 11.29 -35.92
CA LEU A 23 -51.67 12.58 -35.64
C LEU A 23 -51.74 13.48 -36.88
N ALA A 24 -52.34 14.65 -36.74
CA ALA A 24 -52.44 15.68 -37.77
C ALA A 24 -51.67 16.94 -37.34
N PRO A 25 -50.90 17.57 -38.24
CA PRO A 25 -50.19 18.80 -37.93
C PRO A 25 -51.19 19.95 -37.65
N GLY A 26 -50.93 20.74 -36.62
CA GLY A 26 -51.64 21.99 -36.35
C GLY A 26 -51.16 23.15 -37.24
N ASP A 27 -51.76 24.33 -37.07
CA ASP A 27 -51.54 25.51 -37.92
C ASP A 27 -50.17 26.20 -37.73
N GLY A 28 -49.42 25.84 -36.68
CA GLY A 28 -48.07 26.33 -36.42
C GLY A 28 -46.98 25.57 -37.19
N ARG A 29 -45.75 26.09 -37.21
CA ARG A 29 -44.59 25.37 -37.76
C ARG A 29 -43.91 24.55 -36.66
N GLY A 30 -43.76 23.25 -36.90
CA GLY A 30 -43.02 22.32 -36.02
C GLY A 30 -43.89 21.58 -35.01
N ILE A 31 -43.27 20.66 -34.28
CA ILE A 31 -43.87 19.95 -33.15
C ILE A 31 -43.35 20.63 -31.89
N GLU A 32 -44.23 21.10 -31.01
CA GLU A 32 -43.88 21.65 -29.71
C GLU A 32 -44.18 20.59 -28.65
N MET A 33 -43.20 20.20 -27.85
CA MET A 33 -43.44 19.30 -26.71
C MET A 33 -43.42 20.16 -25.46
N THR A 34 -44.54 20.24 -24.74
CA THR A 34 -44.66 20.96 -23.48
C THR A 34 -44.79 19.98 -22.33
N GLY A 35 -43.92 20.08 -21.32
CA GLY A 35 -43.91 19.21 -20.15
C GLY A 35 -42.53 18.68 -19.79
N ASN A 36 -42.44 17.95 -18.68
CA ASN A 36 -41.18 17.36 -18.22
C ASN A 36 -40.77 16.22 -19.16
N VAL A 37 -39.51 16.24 -19.60
CA VAL A 37 -38.87 15.14 -20.34
C VAL A 37 -37.82 14.53 -19.43
N ASP A 38 -37.98 13.25 -19.09
CA ASP A 38 -36.95 12.50 -18.37
C ASP A 38 -35.98 11.87 -19.37
N ILE A 39 -34.70 12.22 -19.25
CA ILE A 39 -33.62 11.59 -20.02
C ILE A 39 -32.82 10.72 -19.04
N THR A 40 -32.86 9.41 -19.24
CA THR A 40 -32.04 8.46 -18.48
C THR A 40 -30.81 8.08 -19.31
N VAL A 41 -29.62 8.31 -18.76
CA VAL A 41 -28.36 7.83 -19.32
C VAL A 41 -27.83 6.73 -18.41
N THR A 42 -27.66 5.53 -18.95
CA THR A 42 -26.97 4.43 -18.26
C THR A 42 -25.53 4.38 -18.78
N PRO A 43 -24.54 4.85 -18.01
CA PRO A 43 -23.14 4.74 -18.41
C PRO A 43 -22.69 3.27 -18.42
N PRO A 44 -21.62 2.92 -19.16
CA PRO A 44 -21.03 1.59 -19.09
C PRO A 44 -20.51 1.28 -17.69
N ASP A 45 -20.64 0.02 -17.28
CA ASP A 45 -20.11 -0.52 -16.02
C ASP A 45 -18.58 -0.49 -16.04
N THR A 46 -18.05 0.68 -15.73
CA THR A 46 -16.63 0.95 -15.56
C THR A 46 -16.43 1.59 -14.19
N PRO A 47 -15.24 1.45 -13.57
CA PRO A 47 -14.94 2.08 -12.28
C PRO A 47 -15.31 3.57 -12.24
N ARG A 48 -15.18 4.24 -13.40
CA ARG A 48 -15.48 5.66 -13.62
C ARG A 48 -16.93 6.09 -13.39
N TYR A 49 -17.91 5.17 -13.43
CA TYR A 49 -19.34 5.52 -13.39
C TYR A 49 -20.20 4.63 -12.47
N LEU A 50 -19.60 3.92 -11.52
CA LEU A 50 -20.29 2.96 -10.64
C LEU A 50 -21.44 3.59 -9.82
N ASN A 51 -22.62 2.98 -9.94
CA ASN A 51 -23.76 3.07 -9.00
C ASN A 51 -24.25 4.48 -8.63
N ARG A 52 -24.23 5.45 -9.55
CA ARG A 52 -24.89 6.76 -9.33
C ARG A 52 -25.85 7.10 -10.47
N THR A 53 -27.05 7.51 -10.09
CA THR A 53 -28.03 8.11 -11.01
C THR A 53 -27.66 9.57 -11.23
N TYR A 54 -27.31 9.93 -12.46
CA TYR A 54 -27.05 11.32 -12.85
C TYR A 54 -28.34 11.95 -13.36
N THR A 55 -29.06 12.64 -12.48
CA THR A 55 -30.29 13.34 -12.84
C THR A 55 -29.99 14.81 -13.12
N ARG A 56 -30.25 15.28 -14.34
CA ARG A 56 -30.23 16.71 -14.66
C ARG A 56 -31.64 17.18 -14.98
N ASN A 57 -32.17 18.07 -14.14
CA ASN A 57 -33.43 18.75 -14.44
C ASN A 57 -33.18 19.76 -15.56
N LEU A 58 -33.92 19.62 -16.65
CA LEU A 58 -33.79 20.45 -17.83
C LEU A 58 -35.09 21.23 -18.01
N THR A 59 -35.02 22.54 -17.80
CA THR A 59 -36.12 23.43 -18.15
C THR A 59 -35.94 23.84 -19.61
N MET A 60 -36.72 23.26 -20.51
CA MET A 60 -36.67 23.58 -21.94
C MET A 60 -37.64 24.72 -22.24
N ASP A 61 -37.13 25.94 -22.40
CA ASP A 61 -37.95 27.05 -22.90
C ASP A 61 -37.84 27.24 -24.42
N ARG A 62 -36.67 27.04 -25.07
CA ARG A 62 -36.50 27.24 -26.54
C ARG A 62 -35.35 26.47 -27.24
N ASP A 63 -34.68 25.52 -26.60
CA ASP A 63 -33.43 24.99 -27.15
C ASP A 63 -33.62 23.80 -28.11
N ARG A 64 -33.02 23.88 -29.30
CA ARG A 64 -33.02 22.79 -30.31
C ARG A 64 -31.90 21.77 -30.14
N ASN A 65 -30.82 22.13 -29.44
CA ASN A 65 -29.61 21.31 -29.29
C ASN A 65 -29.23 21.25 -27.81
N LEU A 66 -29.77 20.26 -27.10
CA LEU A 66 -29.41 20.02 -25.71
C LEU A 66 -28.19 19.09 -25.64
N THR A 67 -27.13 19.53 -24.97
CA THR A 67 -26.00 18.66 -24.61
C THR A 67 -26.05 18.35 -23.11
N VAL A 68 -26.14 17.08 -22.76
CA VAL A 68 -25.99 16.58 -21.39
C VAL A 68 -24.56 16.09 -21.23
N GLN A 69 -23.79 16.75 -20.37
CA GLN A 69 -22.46 16.29 -19.98
C GLN A 69 -22.57 15.64 -18.61
N LEU A 70 -22.16 14.37 -18.50
CA LEU A 70 -21.99 13.72 -17.22
C LEU A 70 -20.72 14.28 -16.58
N GLU A 71 -20.85 15.01 -15.48
CA GLU A 71 -19.69 15.45 -14.70
C GLU A 71 -19.18 14.27 -13.87
N LYS A 72 -17.92 13.89 -14.07
CA LYS A 72 -17.18 12.98 -13.18
C LYS A 72 -17.34 13.57 -11.77
N GLN A 73 -17.86 12.79 -10.83
CA GLN A 73 -17.64 13.13 -9.42
C GLN A 73 -16.15 12.95 -9.20
N ALA A 74 -15.42 14.05 -9.06
CA ALA A 74 -14.02 14.01 -8.67
C ALA A 74 -13.98 13.41 -7.27
N VAL A 75 -13.88 12.08 -7.21
CA VAL A 75 -13.30 11.44 -6.06
C VAL A 75 -11.85 11.92 -5.99
N GLY A 76 -11.42 12.35 -4.80
CA GLY A 76 -10.06 12.86 -4.61
C GLY A 76 -9.04 11.73 -4.81
N SER A 77 -7.75 12.03 -4.63
CA SER A 77 -6.74 10.98 -4.61
C SER A 77 -7.08 9.88 -3.60
N PRO A 78 -6.69 8.63 -3.85
CA PRO A 78 -6.87 7.53 -2.91
C PRO A 78 -6.35 7.90 -1.52
N ASP A 79 -7.14 7.59 -0.49
CA ASP A 79 -6.69 7.63 0.90
C ASP A 79 -6.10 6.27 1.27
N ILE A 80 -4.80 6.26 1.51
CA ILE A 80 -4.07 5.07 1.93
C ILE A 80 -4.15 4.94 3.45
N SER A 81 -4.28 3.74 3.98
CA SER A 81 -4.28 3.47 5.42
C SER A 81 -3.61 2.13 5.72
N ALA A 82 -3.37 1.85 7.01
CA ALA A 82 -2.78 0.60 7.49
C ALA A 82 -1.54 0.12 6.70
N PHE A 83 -0.67 1.05 6.29
CA PHE A 83 0.58 0.71 5.60
C PHE A 83 1.56 0.13 6.61
N ASP A 84 1.87 -1.15 6.48
CA ASP A 84 2.61 -1.93 7.47
C ASP A 84 3.53 -2.94 6.78
N VAL A 85 4.75 -3.08 7.30
CA VAL A 85 5.68 -4.15 6.96
C VAL A 85 5.84 -5.02 8.19
N SER A 86 5.34 -6.25 8.12
CA SER A 86 5.35 -7.19 9.26
C SER A 86 6.08 -8.48 8.91
N ALA A 87 6.48 -9.22 9.94
CA ALA A 87 7.18 -10.48 9.77
C ALA A 87 6.61 -11.59 10.65
N THR A 88 6.49 -12.79 10.09
CA THR A 88 6.18 -14.03 10.82
C THR A 88 7.34 -14.99 10.67
N GLY A 89 8.22 -15.06 11.68
CA GLY A 89 9.51 -15.72 11.53
C GLY A 89 10.35 -14.95 10.51
N GLN A 90 10.77 -15.62 9.44
CA GLN A 90 11.58 -15.02 8.36
C GLN A 90 10.77 -14.62 7.12
N ASP A 91 9.45 -14.73 7.20
CA ASP A 91 8.53 -14.33 6.14
C ASP A 91 8.08 -12.89 6.38
N VAL A 92 8.28 -12.02 5.39
CA VAL A 92 8.07 -10.57 5.52
C VAL A 92 7.07 -10.12 4.49
N ASP A 93 5.98 -9.55 4.97
CA ASP A 93 4.84 -9.11 4.18
C ASP A 93 4.67 -7.59 4.24
N LEU A 94 4.22 -7.02 3.15
CA LEU A 94 3.71 -5.66 3.07
C LEU A 94 2.18 -5.71 2.95
N ARG A 95 1.49 -4.92 3.78
CA ARG A 95 0.05 -4.70 3.67
C ARG A 95 -0.27 -3.21 3.69
N PHE A 96 -1.26 -2.82 2.90
CA PHE A 96 -1.93 -1.53 3.07
C PHE A 96 -3.37 -1.57 2.57
N GLU A 97 -4.14 -0.54 2.93
CA GLU A 97 -5.53 -0.39 2.55
C GLU A 97 -5.74 0.91 1.77
N SER A 98 -6.71 0.91 0.87
CA SER A 98 -7.18 2.08 0.15
C SER A 98 -8.70 2.15 0.17
N ASN A 99 -9.25 3.36 0.24
CA ASN A 99 -10.69 3.59 0.06
C ASN A 99 -11.13 3.47 -1.41
N GLU A 100 -10.19 3.31 -2.36
CA GLU A 100 -10.45 3.23 -3.79
C GLU A 100 -9.60 2.14 -4.44
N GLN A 101 -10.07 1.63 -5.58
CA GLN A 101 -9.29 0.65 -6.33
C GLN A 101 -8.16 1.36 -7.06
N LEU A 102 -6.94 0.85 -6.91
CA LEU A 102 -5.76 1.39 -7.54
C LEU A 102 -5.58 0.80 -8.95
N SER A 103 -5.18 1.65 -9.89
CA SER A 103 -4.79 1.26 -11.25
C SER A 103 -3.27 1.15 -11.41
N ASN A 104 -2.51 1.77 -10.51
CA ASN A 104 -1.06 1.73 -10.49
C ASN A 104 -0.52 1.83 -9.05
N VAL A 105 0.42 0.96 -8.72
CA VAL A 105 1.13 0.94 -7.45
C VAL A 105 2.61 0.85 -7.75
N THR A 106 3.42 1.63 -7.04
CA THR A 106 4.87 1.49 -7.03
C THR A 106 5.37 1.59 -5.60
N VAL A 107 6.03 0.54 -5.13
CA VAL A 107 6.69 0.51 -3.83
C VAL A 107 8.18 0.26 -4.06
N GLU A 108 9.03 1.11 -3.50
CA GLU A 108 10.47 0.91 -3.50
C GLU A 108 10.86 0.05 -2.28
N LEU A 109 11.60 -1.02 -2.52
CA LEU A 109 12.13 -1.89 -1.48
C LEU A 109 13.55 -1.46 -1.10
N GLY A 110 13.88 -1.57 0.18
CA GLY A 110 15.21 -1.27 0.67
C GLY A 110 15.62 -2.08 1.91
N GLY A 111 16.82 -1.78 2.39
CA GLY A 111 17.49 -2.61 3.39
C GLY A 111 18.11 -3.83 2.69
N ASP A 112 17.80 -5.03 3.17
CA ASP A 112 18.23 -6.30 2.60
C ASP A 112 17.27 -6.81 1.50
N ALA A 113 16.11 -6.16 1.33
CA ALA A 113 15.31 -6.25 0.10
C ALA A 113 15.77 -5.21 -0.92
N ALA A 114 15.60 -5.53 -2.20
CA ALA A 114 15.96 -4.64 -3.30
C ALA A 114 14.93 -4.75 -4.43
N GLY A 115 14.77 -3.67 -5.18
CA GLY A 115 13.87 -3.60 -6.33
C GLY A 115 12.60 -2.81 -6.02
N THR A 116 11.58 -3.06 -6.84
CA THR A 116 10.30 -2.36 -6.74
C THR A 116 9.16 -3.36 -6.86
N LEU A 117 8.13 -3.22 -6.03
CA LEU A 117 6.86 -3.90 -6.23
C LEU A 117 5.95 -3.01 -7.08
N THR A 118 5.26 -3.64 -8.01
CA THR A 118 4.24 -3.07 -8.88
C THR A 118 2.86 -3.63 -8.49
N LEU A 119 1.78 -3.06 -9.03
CA LEU A 119 0.42 -3.56 -8.76
C LEU A 119 0.27 -5.07 -9.02
N ALA A 120 1.00 -5.64 -9.98
CA ALA A 120 0.94 -7.06 -10.31
C ALA A 120 1.51 -7.99 -9.22
N ASP A 121 2.33 -7.45 -8.32
CA ASP A 121 2.91 -8.20 -7.20
C ASP A 121 1.96 -8.28 -5.99
N PHE A 122 0.86 -7.51 -6.01
CA PHE A 122 -0.11 -7.48 -4.92
C PHE A 122 -1.29 -8.43 -5.18
N SER A 123 -1.68 -9.12 -4.12
CA SER A 123 -3.03 -9.65 -3.99
C SER A 123 -3.98 -8.55 -3.53
N GLU A 124 -5.11 -8.40 -4.22
CA GLU A 124 -6.15 -7.42 -3.88
C GLU A 124 -7.40 -8.14 -3.36
N THR A 125 -7.96 -7.63 -2.25
CA THR A 125 -9.32 -8.00 -1.81
C THR A 125 -10.16 -6.75 -1.57
N ASN A 126 -11.46 -6.84 -1.82
CA ASN A 126 -12.41 -5.75 -1.51
C ASN A 126 -13.30 -6.17 -0.35
N ASN A 127 -13.22 -5.44 0.76
CA ASN A 127 -14.07 -5.61 1.92
C ASN A 127 -15.04 -4.42 2.04
N SER A 128 -16.21 -4.55 1.41
CA SER A 128 -17.31 -3.57 1.51
C SER A 128 -16.91 -2.13 1.16
N GLY A 129 -16.02 -1.96 0.18
CA GLY A 129 -15.56 -0.64 -0.30
C GLY A 129 -14.15 -0.25 0.16
N THR A 130 -13.52 -1.03 1.04
CA THR A 130 -12.09 -0.90 1.35
C THR A 130 -11.30 -1.94 0.57
N TYR A 131 -10.33 -1.49 -0.21
CA TYR A 131 -9.39 -2.33 -0.96
C TYR A 131 -8.17 -2.62 -0.11
N VAL A 132 -7.80 -3.89 -0.02
CA VAL A 132 -6.66 -4.37 0.75
C VAL A 132 -5.64 -4.94 -0.22
N TYR A 133 -4.41 -4.44 -0.13
CA TYR A 133 -3.28 -4.88 -0.93
C TYR A 133 -2.27 -5.60 -0.03
N SER A 134 -1.86 -6.81 -0.43
CA SER A 134 -0.82 -7.57 0.27
C SER A 134 0.19 -8.19 -0.70
N ALA A 135 1.48 -8.09 -0.38
CA ALA A 135 2.57 -8.62 -1.19
C ALA A 135 3.72 -9.13 -0.32
N ASP A 136 4.39 -10.17 -0.79
CA ASP A 136 5.63 -10.69 -0.20
C ASP A 136 6.80 -9.71 -0.44
N VAL A 137 7.51 -9.33 0.62
CA VAL A 137 8.72 -8.49 0.55
C VAL A 137 9.98 -9.37 0.56
N SER A 138 10.00 -10.40 1.39
CA SER A 138 11.12 -11.33 1.52
C SER A 138 10.66 -12.60 2.23
N SER A 139 11.24 -13.75 1.87
CA SER A 139 10.95 -15.01 2.54
C SER A 139 12.24 -15.76 2.92
N GLY A 140 12.25 -16.32 4.12
CA GLY A 140 13.25 -17.31 4.57
C GLY A 140 14.65 -16.77 4.84
N ARG A 141 14.80 -15.48 5.17
CA ARG A 141 16.08 -14.90 5.57
C ARG A 141 15.94 -13.81 6.62
N ASP A 142 16.95 -13.70 7.47
CA ASP A 142 17.13 -12.60 8.39
C ASP A 142 17.60 -11.34 7.64
N GLY A 143 17.38 -10.17 8.24
CA GLY A 143 17.75 -8.89 7.67
C GLY A 143 16.84 -7.75 8.11
N THR A 144 17.14 -6.54 7.63
CA THR A 144 16.28 -5.37 7.79
C THR A 144 15.59 -5.06 6.47
N PHE A 145 14.27 -5.06 6.45
CA PHE A 145 13.45 -4.86 5.27
C PHE A 145 12.67 -3.57 5.39
N ARG A 146 12.64 -2.78 4.31
CA ARG A 146 11.91 -1.52 4.23
C ARG A 146 11.09 -1.49 2.95
N ALA A 147 9.90 -0.93 3.04
CA ALA A 147 9.05 -0.61 1.91
C ALA A 147 8.68 0.88 1.95
N THR A 148 8.76 1.55 0.81
CA THR A 148 8.34 2.95 0.66
C THR A 148 7.33 3.05 -0.49
N LEU A 149 6.11 3.47 -0.21
CA LEU A 149 5.05 3.68 -1.20
C LEU A 149 5.31 4.96 -1.99
N ILE A 150 5.62 4.81 -3.27
CA ILE A 150 5.96 5.90 -4.19
C ILE A 150 4.76 6.34 -5.02
N ARG A 151 3.87 5.40 -5.40
CA ARG A 151 2.65 5.68 -6.16
C ARG A 151 1.49 4.79 -5.72
N ALA A 152 0.30 5.38 -5.68
CA ALA A 152 -0.97 4.73 -5.47
C ALA A 152 -2.03 5.50 -6.27
N GLU A 153 -2.03 5.30 -7.59
CA GLU A 153 -2.91 6.02 -8.52
C GLU A 153 -4.22 5.26 -8.70
N ASP A 154 -5.35 5.96 -8.69
CA ASP A 154 -6.67 5.41 -9.06
C ASP A 154 -6.81 5.25 -10.59
N ALA A 155 -8.00 4.85 -11.06
CA ALA A 155 -8.28 4.70 -12.49
C ALA A 155 -8.27 6.01 -13.30
N ASP A 156 -8.33 7.16 -12.62
CA ASP A 156 -8.30 8.47 -13.23
C ASP A 156 -6.92 9.15 -13.15
N GLY A 157 -5.95 8.49 -12.48
CA GLY A 157 -4.56 8.92 -12.36
C GLY A 157 -4.29 9.82 -11.14
N ASP A 158 -5.23 9.93 -10.20
CA ASP A 158 -5.06 10.68 -8.96
C ASP A 158 -4.21 9.86 -7.97
N ASP A 159 -3.07 10.39 -7.50
CA ASP A 159 -2.08 9.66 -6.68
C ASP A 159 -2.23 9.92 -5.18
N GLY A 160 -2.44 8.84 -4.42
CA GLY A 160 -2.57 8.82 -2.96
C GLY A 160 -1.30 8.46 -2.18
N ALA A 161 -0.19 8.15 -2.86
CA ALA A 161 1.07 7.78 -2.22
C ALA A 161 1.73 8.98 -1.55
N SER A 162 1.40 9.18 -0.28
CA SER A 162 1.98 10.23 0.57
C SER A 162 3.45 9.94 0.99
N GLY A 163 4.19 9.12 0.22
CA GLY A 163 5.59 8.75 0.52
C GLY A 163 5.74 7.88 1.78
N ARG A 164 4.72 7.09 2.13
CA ARG A 164 4.70 6.28 3.35
C ARG A 164 5.82 5.26 3.35
N SER A 165 6.49 5.09 4.48
CA SER A 165 7.59 4.15 4.59
C SER A 165 7.54 3.44 5.93
N GLU A 166 7.76 2.12 5.91
CA GLU A 166 7.85 1.28 7.10
C GLU A 166 9.01 0.29 6.98
N SER A 167 9.49 -0.21 8.12
CA SER A 167 10.59 -1.18 8.15
C SER A 167 10.48 -2.16 9.30
N VAL A 168 10.95 -3.39 9.07
CA VAL A 168 11.04 -4.45 10.07
C VAL A 168 12.44 -5.08 10.04
N THR A 169 12.94 -5.50 11.21
CA THR A 169 14.16 -6.30 11.32
C THR A 169 13.80 -7.70 11.78
N VAL A 170 14.29 -8.70 11.05
CA VAL A 170 14.15 -10.12 11.35
C VAL A 170 15.52 -10.64 11.75
N ASP A 171 15.62 -11.23 12.92
CA ASP A 171 16.84 -11.88 13.40
C ASP A 171 16.46 -13.16 14.16
N THR A 172 16.85 -14.30 13.61
CA THR A 172 16.56 -15.63 14.15
C THR A 172 17.82 -16.42 14.45
N GLU A 173 18.98 -15.98 13.97
CA GLU A 173 20.27 -16.59 14.25
C GLU A 173 20.85 -16.06 15.57
N ALA A 174 21.27 -16.96 16.45
CA ALA A 174 21.97 -16.56 17.66
C ALA A 174 23.41 -16.11 17.33
N PRO A 175 23.98 -15.13 18.06
CA PRO A 175 25.37 -14.75 17.89
C PRO A 175 26.30 -15.95 18.06
N SER A 176 27.36 -16.03 17.23
CA SER A 176 28.41 -17.02 17.42
C SER A 176 29.53 -16.48 18.31
N VAL A 177 30.04 -17.32 19.22
CA VAL A 177 31.05 -16.93 20.21
C VAL A 177 32.24 -17.89 20.15
N ASN A 178 33.42 -17.35 19.86
CA ASN A 178 34.69 -18.06 19.97
C ASN A 178 35.50 -17.51 21.14
N VAL A 179 35.79 -18.34 22.13
CA VAL A 179 36.48 -17.94 23.35
C VAL A 179 37.90 -18.50 23.37
N THR A 180 38.85 -17.69 23.82
CA THR A 180 40.20 -18.13 24.19
C THR A 180 40.48 -17.73 25.63
N VAL A 181 41.07 -18.66 26.38
CA VAL A 181 41.54 -18.45 27.74
C VAL A 181 43.00 -18.85 27.79
N ARG A 182 43.84 -17.97 28.31
CA ARG A 182 45.27 -18.24 28.49
C ARG A 182 45.75 -17.76 29.85
N ASP A 183 46.61 -18.56 30.45
CA ASP A 183 47.56 -18.07 31.45
C ASP A 183 48.49 -17.07 30.75
N ALA A 184 48.42 -15.82 31.19
CA ALA A 184 49.17 -14.70 30.64
C ALA A 184 50.44 -14.39 31.43
N THR A 185 50.67 -15.06 32.57
CA THR A 185 51.88 -14.87 33.38
C THR A 185 53.07 -15.57 32.74
N ASP A 186 52.99 -16.88 32.51
CA ASP A 186 54.10 -17.67 32.00
C ASP A 186 53.72 -18.68 30.88
N GLY A 187 52.42 -18.91 30.66
CA GLY A 187 51.90 -19.69 29.54
C GLY A 187 52.13 -21.20 29.71
N ASN A 188 52.38 -21.67 30.93
CA ASN A 188 52.61 -23.09 31.22
C ASN A 188 51.30 -23.89 31.35
N GLY A 189 50.15 -23.19 31.39
CA GLY A 189 48.81 -23.79 31.47
C GLY A 189 48.32 -24.09 32.89
N VAL A 190 49.07 -23.71 33.91
CA VAL A 190 48.74 -23.78 35.33
C VAL A 190 48.44 -22.37 35.82
N VAL A 191 47.37 -22.21 36.61
CA VAL A 191 46.99 -20.93 37.20
C VAL A 191 47.09 -21.05 38.72
N ASN A 192 48.04 -20.33 39.31
CA ASN A 192 48.29 -20.24 40.75
C ASN A 192 47.91 -18.85 41.28
N ASP A 193 47.97 -18.68 42.60
CA ASP A 193 47.82 -17.37 43.24
C ASP A 193 48.84 -16.37 42.68
N GLY A 194 48.34 -15.26 42.16
CA GLY A 194 49.13 -14.20 41.54
C GLY A 194 49.19 -14.25 40.01
N ASP A 195 48.64 -15.28 39.37
CA ASP A 195 48.64 -15.38 37.91
C ASP A 195 47.57 -14.51 37.23
N GLU A 196 47.91 -13.92 36.09
CA GLU A 196 46.96 -13.22 35.23
C GLU A 196 46.33 -14.23 34.25
N VAL A 197 45.01 -14.40 34.33
CA VAL A 197 44.25 -15.13 33.30
C VAL A 197 43.63 -14.13 32.33
N ARG A 198 43.88 -14.34 31.05
CA ARG A 198 43.31 -13.52 29.98
C ARG A 198 42.21 -14.28 29.25
N ILE A 199 41.03 -13.70 29.26
CA ILE A 199 39.84 -14.18 28.53
C ILE A 199 39.60 -13.23 27.36
N GLU A 200 39.59 -13.77 26.15
CA GLU A 200 39.25 -13.03 24.93
C GLU A 200 38.12 -13.78 24.22
N ALA A 201 37.07 -13.05 23.84
CA ALA A 201 35.97 -13.59 23.04
C ALA A 201 35.89 -12.83 21.71
N THR A 202 35.71 -13.58 20.63
CA THR A 202 35.27 -13.06 19.33
C THR A 202 33.81 -13.41 19.17
N VAL A 203 32.95 -12.38 19.15
CA VAL A 203 31.51 -12.53 18.93
C VAL A 203 31.18 -12.02 17.54
N VAL A 204 30.47 -12.82 16.76
CA VAL A 204 29.95 -12.44 15.44
C VAL A 204 28.43 -12.42 15.51
N GLU A 205 27.87 -11.28 15.12
CA GLU A 205 26.44 -11.01 14.98
C GLU A 205 26.27 -10.27 13.65
N ASN A 206 25.33 -10.73 12.82
CA ASN A 206 25.24 -10.33 11.41
C ASN A 206 24.08 -9.39 11.13
N VAL A 207 23.08 -9.33 12.00
CA VAL A 207 21.83 -8.61 11.74
C VAL A 207 21.55 -7.59 12.82
N THR A 208 21.63 -8.01 14.08
CA THR A 208 21.42 -7.11 15.22
C THR A 208 22.74 -6.66 15.82
N SER A 209 22.73 -6.31 17.11
CA SER A 209 23.90 -5.82 17.81
C SER A 209 24.08 -6.58 19.10
N VAL A 210 25.32 -6.93 19.41
CA VAL A 210 25.68 -7.51 20.70
C VAL A 210 25.71 -6.40 21.75
N ALA A 211 24.81 -6.46 22.72
CA ALA A 211 24.71 -5.47 23.80
C ALA A 211 25.95 -5.50 24.70
N ASN A 212 26.27 -6.67 25.23
CA ASN A 212 27.39 -6.91 26.13
C ASN A 212 27.93 -8.33 25.99
N VAL A 213 29.16 -8.55 26.45
CA VAL A 213 29.78 -9.87 26.53
C VAL A 213 30.33 -10.03 27.95
N THR A 214 29.91 -11.07 28.64
CA THR A 214 30.39 -11.38 30.00
C THR A 214 31.05 -12.76 30.03
N ALA A 215 31.99 -12.93 30.94
CA ALA A 215 32.62 -14.21 31.24
C ALA A 215 32.42 -14.52 32.73
N ASP A 216 31.93 -15.72 33.04
CA ASP A 216 31.91 -16.22 34.41
C ASP A 216 33.30 -16.77 34.78
N ALA A 217 34.03 -15.99 35.57
CA ALA A 217 35.33 -16.33 36.12
C ALA A 217 35.26 -16.54 37.65
N THR A 218 34.10 -16.94 38.18
CA THR A 218 33.93 -17.29 39.60
C THR A 218 34.89 -18.39 40.04
N GLY A 219 35.18 -19.36 39.17
CA GLY A 219 36.18 -20.42 39.41
C GLY A 219 37.62 -19.92 39.57
N LEU A 220 37.90 -18.68 39.14
CA LEU A 220 39.19 -18.00 39.28
C LEU A 220 39.15 -16.90 40.36
N GLY A 221 38.05 -16.79 41.11
CA GLY A 221 37.87 -15.76 42.14
C GLY A 221 37.53 -14.36 41.60
N ALA A 222 37.38 -14.18 40.28
CA ALA A 222 37.13 -12.88 39.65
C ALA A 222 35.64 -12.54 39.47
N GLY A 223 34.74 -13.50 39.73
CA GLY A 223 33.30 -13.32 39.55
C GLY A 223 32.88 -13.24 38.08
N VAL A 224 31.76 -12.58 37.79
CA VAL A 224 31.34 -12.32 36.39
C VAL A 224 32.01 -11.03 35.91
N VAL A 225 32.77 -11.14 34.82
CA VAL A 225 33.56 -10.05 34.24
C VAL A 225 32.95 -9.62 32.92
N GLU A 226 32.72 -8.32 32.72
CA GLU A 226 32.33 -7.76 31.43
C GLU A 226 33.57 -7.55 30.54
N LEU A 227 33.54 -8.10 29.33
CA LEU A 227 34.63 -8.00 28.37
C LEU A 227 34.54 -6.68 27.60
N THR A 228 35.64 -5.94 27.56
CA THR A 228 35.73 -4.70 26.77
C THR A 228 36.11 -5.00 25.32
N ARG A 229 35.50 -4.28 24.37
CA ARG A 229 35.84 -4.43 22.95
C ARG A 229 37.30 -4.02 22.72
N ARG A 230 38.08 -4.90 22.10
CA ARG A 230 39.43 -4.57 21.65
C ARG A 230 39.31 -3.82 20.33
N SER A 231 39.84 -2.60 20.24
CA SER A 231 39.84 -1.85 18.98
C SER A 231 40.53 -2.67 17.88
N PRO A 232 40.00 -2.72 16.64
CA PRO A 232 40.70 -3.39 15.55
C PRO A 232 42.07 -2.74 15.36
N THR A 233 43.11 -3.57 15.25
CA THR A 233 44.47 -3.07 14.99
C THR A 233 44.47 -2.44 13.59
N PRO A 234 44.86 -1.16 13.41
CA PRO A 234 44.89 -0.53 12.10
C PRO A 234 45.79 -1.34 11.16
N THR A 235 45.28 -1.73 10.01
CA THR A 235 46.12 -2.33 8.97
C THR A 235 47.14 -1.29 8.51
N PRO A 236 48.46 -1.56 8.56
CA PRO A 236 49.44 -0.60 8.07
C PRO A 236 49.20 -0.33 6.58
N ARG A 237 49.05 0.95 6.21
CA ARG A 237 49.00 1.36 4.80
C ARG A 237 50.33 0.99 4.15
N ARG A 238 50.25 0.20 3.07
CA ARG A 238 51.37 -0.02 2.13
C ARG A 238 51.53 1.19 1.23
#